data_AF-A0A0G0QM19-F1
#
_entry.id   AF-A0A0G0QM19-F1
#
_cell.length_a   1.000
_cell.length_b   1.000
_cell.length_c   1.000
_cell.angle_alpha   90.00
_cell.angle_beta   90.00
_cell.angle_gamma   90.00
#
_symmetry.space_group_name_H-M   'P 1'
#
loop_
_entity.id
_entity.type
_entity.pdbx_description
1 polymer ?
#
loop_
_entity_poly.entity_id
_entity_poly.type
_entity_poly.pdbx_seq_one_letter_code
_entity_poly.pdbx_strand_id
1 'polypeptide(L)'
;MKLLRVIRWIPIISILLFVATVMILGFMTPGYDHFAHTISRLSVGKYGNLANANLIQLAIAGLILGIELAFSLRVPHVRFTVLPFFLLASASLIGAAYFPTDIRMGDVPVALTNLSTNGLMHTLSVVSFIALCPFTIFLMVKAMIADPSWKDVARWTVAMGLGSMILTGIWIVFYFYRLYFTYRGIFQKGIALWTLLWMLLVALKVARKST
;
A
#
# COMPACT_ATOMS: atom_id res chain seq x y z
N MET A 1 -26.40 -13.04 5.74
CA MET A 1 -25.77 -13.21 4.40
C MET A 1 -25.59 -11.92 3.59
N LYS A 2 -26.55 -10.97 3.54
CA LYS A 2 -26.41 -9.73 2.74
C LYS A 2 -25.25 -8.82 3.18
N LEU A 3 -25.01 -8.67 4.50
CA LEU A 3 -23.93 -7.81 5.03
C LEU A 3 -22.52 -8.26 4.60
N LEU A 4 -22.24 -9.57 4.64
CA LEU A 4 -20.96 -10.13 4.19
C LEU A 4 -20.70 -9.88 2.70
N ARG A 5 -21.77 -9.84 1.88
CA ARG A 5 -21.64 -9.50 0.46
C ARG A 5 -21.21 -8.04 0.28
N VAL A 6 -21.73 -7.11 1.07
CA VAL A 6 -21.36 -5.69 1.01
C VAL A 6 -19.90 -5.47 1.43
N ILE A 7 -19.46 -6.13 2.51
CA ILE A 7 -18.09 -6.00 3.04
C ILE A 7 -17.03 -6.35 1.97
N ARG A 8 -17.31 -7.34 1.12
CA ARG A 8 -16.40 -7.78 0.05
C ARG A 8 -16.17 -6.74 -1.05
N TRP A 9 -17.06 -5.77 -1.21
CA TRP A 9 -16.90 -4.68 -2.16
C TRP A 9 -16.08 -3.51 -1.60
N ILE A 10 -15.92 -3.41 -0.28
CA ILE A 10 -15.18 -2.33 0.37
C ILE A 10 -13.76 -2.21 -0.21
N PRO A 11 -12.95 -3.28 -0.30
CA PRO A 11 -11.60 -3.14 -0.86
C PRO A 11 -11.56 -2.63 -2.30
N ILE A 12 -12.51 -3.05 -3.14
CA ILE A 12 -12.58 -2.62 -4.54
C ILE A 12 -12.87 -1.10 -4.60
N ILE A 13 -13.91 -0.66 -3.88
CA ILE A 13 -14.31 0.76 -3.84
C ILE A 13 -13.17 1.62 -3.26
N SER A 14 -12.56 1.16 -2.17
CA SER A 14 -11.46 1.83 -1.50
C SER A 14 -10.23 2.03 -2.38
N ILE A 15 -9.88 1.06 -3.21
CA ILE A 15 -8.77 1.16 -4.18
C ILE A 15 -9.07 2.23 -5.24
N LEU A 16 -10.29 2.21 -5.79
CA LEU A 16 -10.70 3.19 -6.80
C LEU A 16 -10.73 4.61 -6.22
N LEU A 17 -11.31 4.76 -5.02
CA LEU A 17 -11.35 6.02 -4.29
C LEU A 17 -9.94 6.51 -3.96
N PHE A 18 -9.04 5.60 -3.58
CA PHE A 18 -7.65 5.93 -3.30
C PHE A 18 -6.96 6.54 -4.51
N VAL A 19 -7.02 5.86 -5.66
CA VAL A 19 -6.41 6.31 -6.91
C VAL A 19 -7.01 7.65 -7.33
N ALA A 20 -8.35 7.76 -7.35
CA ALA A 20 -9.03 9.00 -7.74
C ALA A 20 -8.61 10.17 -6.85
N THR A 21 -8.58 9.98 -5.53
CA THR A 21 -8.21 11.04 -4.58
C THR A 21 -6.75 11.45 -4.74
N VAL A 22 -5.81 10.51 -4.90
CA VAL A 22 -4.39 10.83 -5.13
C VAL A 22 -4.20 11.62 -6.43
N MET A 23 -4.91 11.24 -7.50
CA MET A 23 -4.83 11.95 -8.77
C MET A 23 -5.42 13.36 -8.68
N ILE A 24 -6.63 13.50 -8.13
CA ILE A 24 -7.31 14.78 -7.96
C ILE A 24 -6.47 15.71 -7.09
N LEU A 25 -6.02 15.25 -5.92
CA LEU A 25 -5.21 16.07 -5.01
C LEU A 25 -3.84 16.41 -5.61
N GLY A 26 -3.23 15.50 -6.38
CA GLY A 26 -2.01 15.78 -7.13
C GLY A 26 -2.18 16.95 -8.09
N PHE A 27 -3.23 16.96 -8.90
CA PHE A 27 -3.50 18.07 -9.83
C PHE A 27 -3.97 19.35 -9.15
N MET A 28 -4.65 19.26 -8.01
CA MET A 28 -5.14 20.43 -7.27
C MET A 28 -4.08 21.11 -6.41
N THR A 29 -2.97 20.43 -6.09
CA THR A 29 -1.94 20.94 -5.19
C THR A 29 -0.89 21.73 -5.99
N PRO A 30 -0.78 23.05 -5.81
CA PRO A 30 0.20 23.85 -6.55
C PRO A 30 1.63 23.37 -6.31
N GLY A 31 2.42 23.25 -7.39
CA GLY A 31 3.80 22.79 -7.32
C GLY A 31 3.98 21.28 -7.10
N TYR A 32 2.90 20.49 -7.02
CA TYR A 32 3.01 19.04 -6.91
C TYR A 32 3.39 18.40 -8.25
N ASP A 33 4.65 18.03 -8.39
CA ASP A 33 5.14 17.16 -9.44
C ASP A 33 4.90 15.66 -9.11
N HIS A 34 4.14 14.96 -9.97
CA HIS A 34 3.86 13.53 -9.84
C HIS A 34 5.09 12.62 -9.99
N PHE A 35 6.16 13.06 -10.66
CA PHE A 35 7.41 12.30 -10.78
C PHE A 35 8.27 12.45 -9.53
N ALA A 36 8.43 13.68 -9.04
CA ALA A 36 9.30 13.98 -7.92
C ALA A 36 8.67 13.72 -6.55
N HIS A 37 7.42 14.13 -6.33
CA HIS A 37 6.83 14.11 -5.01
C HIS A 37 6.19 12.78 -4.68
N THR A 38 6.33 12.35 -3.43
CA THR A 38 5.68 11.17 -2.87
C THR A 38 4.17 11.37 -2.74
N ILE A 39 3.40 10.30 -2.61
CA ILE A 39 1.99 10.36 -2.25
C ILE A 39 1.83 11.03 -0.87
N SER A 40 2.73 10.73 0.07
CA SER A 40 2.73 11.31 1.41
C SER A 40 2.89 12.83 1.44
N ARG A 41 3.44 13.45 0.39
CA ARG A 41 3.50 14.92 0.28
C ARG A 41 2.09 15.54 0.19
N LEU A 42 1.10 14.82 -0.34
CA LEU A 42 -0.30 15.28 -0.39
C LEU A 42 -0.95 15.38 1.00
N SER A 43 -0.38 14.69 2.00
CA SER A 43 -0.77 14.81 3.40
C SER A 43 -0.33 16.13 4.03
N VAL A 44 0.51 16.92 3.35
CA VAL A 44 0.99 18.22 3.79
C VAL A 44 0.31 19.32 2.98
N GLY A 45 -0.40 20.21 3.65
CA GLY A 45 -1.02 21.39 3.03
C GLY A 45 -2.53 21.44 3.18
N LYS A 46 -3.19 22.27 2.36
CA LYS A 46 -4.61 22.62 2.46
C LYS A 46 -5.54 21.41 2.50
N TYR A 47 -5.20 20.35 1.76
CA TYR A 47 -6.02 19.14 1.64
C TYR A 47 -5.45 17.93 2.40
N GLY A 48 -4.49 18.14 3.30
CA GLY A 48 -3.76 17.06 3.99
C GLY A 48 -4.67 16.10 4.75
N ASN A 49 -5.71 16.61 5.40
CA ASN A 49 -6.68 15.78 6.11
C ASN A 49 -7.43 14.80 5.19
N LEU A 50 -7.74 15.23 3.96
CA LEU A 50 -8.40 14.36 2.97
C LEU A 50 -7.44 13.26 2.48
N ALA A 51 -6.17 13.62 2.24
CA ALA A 51 -5.15 12.63 1.90
C ALA A 51 -4.93 11.61 3.02
N ASN A 52 -4.91 12.04 4.28
CA ASN A 52 -4.79 11.16 5.45
C ASN A 52 -6.01 10.25 5.61
N ALA A 53 -7.22 10.77 5.50
CA ALA A 53 -8.44 9.96 5.49
C ALA A 53 -8.42 8.92 4.38
N ASN A 54 -7.91 9.28 3.20
CA ASN A 54 -7.76 8.40 2.06
C ASN A 54 -6.71 7.28 2.27
N LEU A 55 -5.65 7.53 3.05
CA LEU A 55 -4.71 6.49 3.45
C LEU A 55 -5.31 5.55 4.49
N ILE A 56 -6.03 6.08 5.49
CA ILE A 56 -6.68 5.29 6.54
C ILE A 56 -7.74 4.35 5.94
N GLN A 57 -8.59 4.85 5.05
CA GLN A 57 -9.60 4.00 4.41
C GLN A 57 -8.97 2.88 3.57
N LEU A 58 -7.84 3.15 2.89
CA LEU A 58 -7.10 2.13 2.16
C LEU A 58 -6.49 1.09 3.11
N ALA A 59 -5.99 1.52 4.27
CA ALA A 59 -5.46 0.62 5.29
C ALA A 59 -6.53 -0.34 5.83
N ILE A 60 -7.74 0.18 6.09
CA ILE A 60 -8.90 -0.63 6.51
C ILE A 60 -9.28 -1.62 5.42
N ALA A 61 -9.33 -1.19 4.16
CA ALA A 61 -9.57 -2.07 3.01
C ALA A 61 -8.52 -3.19 2.89
N GLY A 62 -7.25 -2.88 3.10
CA GLY A 62 -6.17 -3.86 3.13
C GLY A 62 -6.36 -4.92 4.22
N LEU A 63 -6.79 -4.50 5.42
CA LEU A 63 -7.06 -5.41 6.53
C LEU A 63 -8.27 -6.31 6.24
N ILE A 64 -9.37 -5.74 5.74
CA ILE A 64 -10.57 -6.50 5.33
C ILE A 64 -10.19 -7.54 4.27
N LEU A 65 -9.42 -7.13 3.26
CA LEU A 65 -8.97 -8.03 2.21
C LEU A 65 -8.09 -9.16 2.76
N GLY A 66 -7.17 -8.86 3.67
CA GLY A 66 -6.31 -9.84 4.33
C GLY A 66 -7.11 -10.87 5.12
N ILE A 67 -8.12 -10.42 5.87
CA ILE A 67 -9.06 -11.29 6.61
C ILE A 67 -9.80 -12.19 5.62
N GLU A 68 -10.51 -11.62 4.64
CA GLU A 68 -11.28 -12.41 3.65
C GLU A 68 -10.40 -13.43 2.91
N LEU A 69 -9.18 -13.03 2.53
CA LEU A 69 -8.22 -13.90 1.86
C LEU A 69 -7.77 -15.07 2.75
N ALA A 70 -7.42 -14.79 4.01
CA ALA A 70 -6.99 -15.80 4.97
C ALA A 70 -8.10 -16.83 5.29
N PHE A 71 -9.37 -16.41 5.27
CA PHE A 71 -10.50 -17.32 5.44
C PHE A 71 -10.92 -18.03 4.14
N SER A 72 -10.65 -17.45 2.97
CA SER A 72 -11.02 -18.00 1.66
C SER A 72 -10.02 -19.03 1.11
N LEU A 73 -8.80 -19.09 1.65
CA LEU A 73 -7.81 -20.09 1.29
C LEU A 73 -7.96 -21.34 2.16
N ARG A 74 -7.98 -22.51 1.52
CA ARG A 74 -8.11 -23.82 2.19
C ARG A 74 -6.75 -24.35 2.69
N VAL A 75 -5.91 -23.46 3.22
CA VAL A 75 -4.55 -23.78 3.68
C VAL A 75 -4.44 -23.42 5.17
N PRO A 76 -4.34 -24.41 6.09
CA PRO A 76 -4.53 -24.19 7.53
C PRO A 76 -3.63 -23.14 8.18
N HIS A 77 -2.37 -23.05 7.75
CA HIS A 77 -1.37 -22.18 8.39
C HIS A 77 -1.47 -20.71 7.94
N VAL A 78 -2.11 -20.41 6.80
CA VAL A 78 -2.17 -19.06 6.22
C VAL A 78 -2.72 -18.03 7.18
N ARG A 79 -3.72 -18.42 7.97
CA ARG A 79 -4.37 -17.53 8.95
C ARG A 79 -3.40 -17.03 10.01
N PHE A 80 -2.51 -17.91 10.48
CA PHE A 80 -1.55 -17.58 11.54
C PHE A 80 -0.26 -16.97 10.99
N THR A 81 0.09 -17.27 9.73
CA THR A 81 1.33 -16.77 9.14
C THR A 81 1.17 -15.46 8.39
N VAL A 82 0.03 -15.20 7.73
CA VAL A 82 -0.12 -14.05 6.81
C VAL A 82 -0.94 -12.93 7.42
N LEU A 83 -2.01 -13.23 8.15
CA LEU A 83 -2.87 -12.21 8.74
C LEU A 83 -2.12 -11.21 9.64
N PRO A 84 -1.12 -11.63 10.45
CA PRO A 84 -0.30 -10.67 11.20
C PRO A 84 0.43 -9.67 10.31
N PHE A 85 0.92 -10.07 9.13
CA PHE A 85 1.60 -9.14 8.22
C PHE A 85 0.63 -8.16 7.55
N PHE A 86 -0.60 -8.58 7.23
CA PHE A 86 -1.64 -7.66 6.80
C PHE A 86 -1.98 -6.64 7.89
N LEU A 87 -2.12 -7.09 9.14
CA LEU A 87 -2.37 -6.21 10.28
C LEU A 87 -1.23 -5.20 10.45
N LEU A 88 0.02 -5.66 10.40
CA LEU A 88 1.20 -4.79 10.51
C LEU A 88 1.31 -3.81 9.34
N ALA A 89 1.03 -4.23 8.11
CA ALA A 89 1.02 -3.36 6.95
C ALA A 89 -0.07 -2.29 7.09
N SER A 90 -1.30 -2.67 7.43
CA SER A 90 -2.40 -1.73 7.66
C SER A 90 -2.09 -0.77 8.82
N ALA A 91 -1.55 -1.26 9.93
CA ALA A 91 -1.14 -0.42 11.06
C ALA A 91 -0.04 0.57 10.66
N SER A 92 0.93 0.13 9.86
CA SER A 92 1.99 0.99 9.32
C SER A 92 1.41 2.08 8.41
N LEU A 93 0.42 1.77 7.57
CA LEU A 93 -0.23 2.77 6.71
C LEU A 93 -1.05 3.79 7.54
N ILE A 94 -1.72 3.34 8.60
CA ILE A 94 -2.40 4.23 9.55
C ILE A 94 -1.38 5.12 10.27
N GLY A 95 -0.26 4.57 10.71
CA GLY A 95 0.84 5.33 11.31
C GLY A 95 1.36 6.42 10.38
N ALA A 96 1.56 6.10 9.10
CA ALA A 96 1.98 7.07 8.08
C ALA A 96 0.93 8.18 7.86
N ALA A 97 -0.35 7.88 7.99
CA ALA A 97 -1.43 8.88 7.89
C ALA A 97 -1.55 9.74 9.16
N TYR A 98 -1.26 9.17 10.33
CA TYR A 98 -1.38 9.84 11.62
C TYR A 98 -0.20 10.78 11.91
N PHE A 99 1.03 10.31 11.66
CA PHE A 99 2.23 11.13 11.84
C PHE A 99 2.46 11.99 10.61
N PRO A 100 2.41 13.34 10.73
CA PRO A 100 2.66 14.21 9.58
C PRO A 100 4.11 14.07 9.11
N THR A 101 4.31 14.05 7.80
CA THR A 101 5.66 14.12 7.21
C THR A 101 6.22 15.53 7.35
N ASP A 102 7.54 15.64 7.54
CA ASP A 102 8.19 16.95 7.63
C ASP A 102 8.10 17.67 6.28
N ILE A 103 7.72 18.95 6.30
CA ILE A 103 7.54 19.78 5.10
C ILE A 103 8.78 19.72 4.18
N ARG A 104 9.98 19.63 4.76
CA ARG A 104 11.26 19.64 4.02
C ARG A 104 11.60 18.31 3.34
N MET A 105 11.00 17.18 3.73
CA MET A 105 11.24 15.88 3.06
C MET A 105 10.75 15.84 1.60
N GLY A 106 9.79 16.72 1.28
CA GLY A 106 9.23 16.83 -0.07
C GLY A 106 10.17 17.45 -1.09
N ASP A 107 11.21 18.16 -0.66
CA ASP A 107 11.92 19.08 -1.57
C ASP A 107 13.44 18.84 -1.56
N VAL A 108 14.00 18.34 -0.45
CA VAL A 108 15.45 18.15 -0.29
C VAL A 108 15.73 16.82 0.40
N PRO A 109 16.84 16.12 0.08
CA PRO A 109 17.29 14.98 0.88
C PRO A 109 17.59 15.41 2.33
N VAL A 110 16.78 14.96 3.28
CA VAL A 110 16.97 15.22 4.71
C VAL A 110 17.61 13.99 5.36
N ALA A 111 18.72 14.19 6.08
CA ALA A 111 19.32 13.12 6.87
C ALA A 111 18.35 12.68 7.97
N LEU A 112 18.26 11.38 8.27
CA LEU A 112 17.36 10.85 9.31
C LEU A 112 17.55 11.52 10.67
N THR A 113 18.78 11.92 10.99
CA THR A 113 19.14 12.63 12.23
C THR A 113 18.52 14.02 12.35
N ASN A 114 18.07 14.60 11.24
CA ASN A 114 17.52 15.96 11.18
C ASN A 114 15.99 15.96 11.07
N LEU A 115 15.36 14.78 11.16
CA LEU A 115 13.91 14.66 11.16
C LEU A 115 13.33 15.05 12.52
N SER A 116 12.17 15.69 12.49
CA SER A 116 11.37 15.78 13.72
C SER A 116 10.93 14.38 14.17
N THR A 117 10.52 14.23 15.43
CA THR A 117 9.99 12.96 15.93
C THR A 117 8.81 12.47 15.06
N ASN A 118 7.92 13.39 14.64
CA ASN A 118 6.81 13.05 13.75
C ASN A 118 7.31 12.61 12.37
N GLY A 119 8.27 13.34 11.78
CA GLY A 119 8.89 12.98 10.51
C GLY A 119 9.56 11.60 10.56
N LEU A 120 10.27 11.29 11.65
CA LEU A 120 10.88 9.98 11.85
C LEU A 120 9.82 8.88 11.95
N MET A 121 8.78 9.05 12.76
CA MET A 121 7.71 8.06 12.92
C MET A 121 6.92 7.85 11.61
N HIS A 122 6.66 8.92 10.86
CA HIS A 122 6.10 8.84 9.52
C HIS A 122 7.00 8.02 8.59
N THR A 123 8.31 8.32 8.57
CA THR A 123 9.28 7.63 7.70
C THR A 123 9.34 6.14 8.02
N LEU A 124 9.44 5.79 9.31
CA LEU A 124 9.44 4.39 9.75
C LEU A 124 8.16 3.68 9.35
N SER A 125 7.01 4.35 9.49
CA SER A 125 5.70 3.82 9.08
C SER A 125 5.63 3.57 7.57
N VAL A 126 6.09 4.52 6.75
CA VAL A 126 6.12 4.38 5.29
C VAL A 126 7.07 3.27 4.84
N VAL A 127 8.29 3.24 5.37
CA VAL A 127 9.28 2.18 5.04
C VAL A 127 8.74 0.81 5.44
N SER A 128 8.16 0.70 6.64
CA SER A 128 7.54 -0.55 7.10
C SER A 128 6.42 -0.99 6.17
N PHE A 129 5.49 -0.09 5.80
CA PHE A 129 4.42 -0.41 4.85
C PHE A 129 4.97 -0.87 3.49
N ILE A 130 5.89 -0.10 2.92
CA ILE A 130 6.49 -0.35 1.60
C ILE A 130 7.29 -1.67 1.57
N ALA A 131 7.87 -2.10 2.67
CA ALA A 131 8.57 -3.39 2.79
C ALA A 131 7.60 -4.55 3.07
N LEU A 132 6.63 -4.35 3.97
CA LEU A 132 5.68 -5.38 4.40
C LEU A 132 4.71 -5.77 3.28
N CYS A 133 4.24 -4.83 2.45
CA CYS A 133 3.32 -5.12 1.35
C CYS A 133 3.87 -6.15 0.34
N PRO A 134 5.01 -5.92 -0.34
CA PRO A 134 5.56 -6.89 -1.29
C PRO A 134 5.89 -8.22 -0.63
N PHE A 135 6.41 -8.19 0.59
CA PHE A 135 6.70 -9.39 1.36
C PHE A 135 5.43 -10.21 1.63
N THR A 136 4.36 -9.58 2.09
CA THR A 136 3.07 -10.21 2.36
C THR A 136 2.48 -10.81 1.08
N ILE A 137 2.53 -10.08 -0.04
CA ILE A 137 2.09 -10.59 -1.36
C ILE A 137 2.86 -11.86 -1.73
N PHE A 138 4.18 -11.85 -1.53
CA PHE A 138 5.03 -12.98 -1.87
C PHE A 138 4.80 -14.20 -0.97
N LEU A 139 4.57 -14.00 0.34
CA LEU A 139 4.18 -15.08 1.26
C LEU A 139 2.92 -15.82 0.80
N MET A 140 2.00 -15.12 0.14
CA MET A 140 0.75 -15.70 -0.36
C MET A 140 0.92 -16.61 -1.57
N VAL A 141 2.03 -16.53 -2.30
CA VAL A 141 2.25 -17.30 -3.53
C VAL A 141 2.12 -18.80 -3.27
N LYS A 142 2.83 -19.33 -2.26
CA LYS A 142 2.82 -20.76 -1.94
C LYS A 142 1.41 -21.25 -1.59
N ALA A 143 0.68 -20.46 -0.79
CA ALA A 143 -0.69 -20.78 -0.42
C ALA A 143 -1.65 -20.77 -1.62
N MET A 144 -1.53 -19.79 -2.51
CA MET A 144 -2.37 -19.68 -3.71
C MET A 144 -2.06 -20.78 -4.74
N ILE A 145 -0.81 -21.26 -4.82
CA ILE A 145 -0.45 -22.41 -5.67
C ILE A 145 -1.03 -23.71 -5.10
N ALA A 146 -1.01 -23.87 -3.79
CA ALA A 146 -1.50 -25.07 -3.11
C ALA A 146 -3.03 -25.21 -3.15
N ASP A 147 -3.77 -24.10 -3.26
CA ASP A 147 -5.23 -24.11 -3.38
C ASP A 147 -5.66 -24.06 -4.86
N PRO A 148 -6.26 -25.13 -5.42
CA PRO A 148 -6.66 -25.17 -6.84
C PRO A 148 -7.60 -24.04 -7.25
N SER A 149 -8.39 -23.51 -6.30
CA SER A 149 -9.35 -22.44 -6.56
C SER A 149 -8.71 -21.05 -6.67
N TRP A 150 -7.40 -20.94 -6.45
CA TRP A 150 -6.61 -19.71 -6.50
C TRP A 150 -5.41 -19.78 -7.46
N LYS A 151 -5.19 -20.94 -8.10
CA LYS A 151 -4.04 -21.20 -8.97
C LYS A 151 -3.94 -20.22 -10.16
N ASP A 152 -5.07 -19.75 -10.68
CA ASP A 152 -5.14 -18.77 -11.78
C ASP A 152 -4.63 -17.37 -11.39
N VAL A 153 -4.76 -17.03 -10.10
CA VAL A 153 -4.31 -15.75 -9.52
C VAL A 153 -2.83 -15.82 -9.12
N ALA A 154 -2.32 -17.01 -8.77
CA ALA A 154 -0.96 -17.20 -8.25
C ALA A 154 0.14 -16.61 -9.15
N ARG A 155 0.06 -16.80 -10.48
CA ARG A 155 1.05 -16.25 -11.43
C ARG A 155 1.12 -14.73 -11.40
N TRP A 156 -0.04 -14.08 -11.23
CA TRP A 156 -0.13 -12.63 -11.16
C TRP A 156 0.34 -12.14 -9.79
N THR A 157 0.04 -12.87 -8.70
CA THR A 157 0.61 -12.62 -7.38
C THR A 157 2.14 -12.64 -7.40
N VAL A 158 2.77 -13.59 -8.10
CA VAL A 158 4.23 -13.62 -8.28
C VAL A 158 4.72 -12.38 -9.01
N ALA A 159 4.15 -12.08 -10.18
CA ALA A 159 4.55 -10.92 -10.97
C ALA A 159 4.42 -9.61 -10.18
N MET A 160 3.31 -9.43 -9.46
CA MET A 160 3.04 -8.22 -8.70
C MET A 160 3.87 -8.13 -7.42
N GLY A 161 4.12 -9.25 -6.74
CA GLY A 161 5.00 -9.31 -5.58
C GLY A 161 6.46 -9.02 -5.95
N LEU A 162 6.97 -9.62 -7.02
CA LEU A 162 8.33 -9.36 -7.51
C LEU A 162 8.48 -7.92 -8.03
N GLY A 163 7.53 -7.44 -8.83
CA GLY A 163 7.53 -6.08 -9.34
C GLY A 163 7.54 -5.04 -8.22
N SER A 164 6.65 -5.19 -7.23
CA SER A 164 6.64 -4.31 -6.05
C SER A 164 7.93 -4.42 -5.23
N MET A 165 8.49 -5.61 -5.04
CA MET A 165 9.75 -5.80 -4.29
C MET A 165 10.95 -5.14 -4.99
N ILE A 166 11.06 -5.27 -6.31
CA ILE A 166 12.13 -4.62 -7.10
C ILE A 166 11.99 -3.10 -6.99
N LEU A 167 10.79 -2.56 -7.18
CA LEU A 167 10.55 -1.11 -7.07
C LEU A 167 10.81 -0.60 -5.65
N THR A 168 10.48 -1.37 -4.61
CA THR A 168 10.83 -1.07 -3.22
C THR A 168 12.34 -0.98 -3.04
N GLY A 169 13.11 -1.93 -3.56
CA GLY A 169 14.58 -1.88 -3.51
C GLY A 169 15.14 -0.63 -4.17
N ILE A 170 14.67 -0.31 -5.38
CA ILE A 170 15.08 0.90 -6.10
C ILE A 170 14.71 2.16 -5.31
N TRP A 171 13.49 2.23 -4.79
CA TRP A 171 13.01 3.38 -4.03
C TRP A 171 13.84 3.59 -2.75
N ILE A 172 14.16 2.53 -1.99
CA ILE A 172 15.01 2.61 -0.81
C ILE A 172 16.40 3.14 -1.19
N VAL A 173 17.00 2.60 -2.26
CA VAL A 173 18.32 3.06 -2.72
C VAL A 173 18.27 4.54 -3.10
N PHE A 174 17.28 4.96 -3.88
CA PHE A 174 17.16 6.35 -4.34
C PHE A 174 16.90 7.31 -3.17
N TYR A 175 16.08 6.89 -2.21
CA TYR A 175 15.73 7.70 -1.05
C TYR A 175 16.91 7.88 -0.09
N PHE A 176 17.57 6.78 0.30
CA PHE A 176 18.60 6.82 1.34
C PHE A 176 20.00 7.14 0.83
N TYR A 177 20.34 6.76 -0.41
CA TYR A 177 21.64 7.07 -1.01
C TYR A 177 21.62 8.34 -1.86
N ARG A 178 20.49 9.07 -1.90
CA ARG A 178 20.30 10.32 -2.63
C ARG A 178 20.54 10.22 -4.14
N LEU A 179 20.54 9.01 -4.68
CA LEU A 179 20.65 8.77 -6.12
C LEU A 179 19.29 9.05 -6.77
N TYR A 180 19.27 9.84 -7.86
CA TYR A 180 18.04 10.05 -8.65
C TYR A 180 16.83 10.48 -7.80
N PHE A 181 17.07 11.32 -6.78
CA PHE A 181 16.05 11.72 -5.80
C PHE A 181 14.79 12.32 -6.44
N THR A 182 14.93 12.98 -7.59
CA THR A 182 13.84 13.54 -8.41
C THR A 182 12.86 12.49 -8.95
N TYR A 183 13.18 11.20 -8.89
CA TYR A 183 12.29 10.12 -9.35
C TYR A 183 11.63 9.33 -8.22
N ARG A 184 11.92 9.64 -6.95
CA ARG A 184 11.37 8.88 -5.81
C ARG A 184 9.84 8.83 -5.80
N GLY A 185 9.18 9.87 -6.29
CA GLY A 185 7.73 9.97 -6.38
C GLY A 185 7.14 8.94 -7.33
N ILE A 186 7.73 8.74 -8.51
CA ILE A 186 7.25 7.76 -9.49
C ILE A 186 7.51 6.33 -9.03
N PHE A 187 8.66 6.06 -8.39
CA PHE A 187 8.93 4.73 -7.84
C PHE A 187 7.99 4.36 -6.70
N GLN A 188 7.68 5.30 -5.80
CA GLN A 188 6.67 5.07 -4.76
C GLN A 188 5.29 4.77 -5.35
N LYS A 189 4.87 5.55 -6.37
CA LYS A 189 3.60 5.31 -7.07
C LYS A 189 3.60 3.98 -7.82
N GLY A 190 4.75 3.56 -8.36
CA GLY A 190 4.92 2.24 -8.97
C GLY A 190 4.69 1.12 -7.96
N ILE A 191 5.31 1.19 -6.78
CA ILE A 191 5.09 0.22 -5.68
C ILE A 191 3.61 0.18 -5.31
N ALA A 192 2.99 1.34 -5.13
CA ALA A 192 1.56 1.45 -4.82
C ALA A 192 0.71 0.84 -5.94
N LEU A 193 0.97 1.15 -7.21
CA LEU A 193 0.23 0.62 -8.35
C LEU A 193 0.27 -0.90 -8.38
N TRP A 194 1.44 -1.52 -8.28
CA TRP A 194 1.58 -2.98 -8.28
C TRP A 194 0.84 -3.62 -7.10
N THR A 195 0.92 -3.01 -5.91
CA THR A 195 0.20 -3.46 -4.72
C THR A 195 -1.31 -3.34 -4.90
N LEU A 196 -1.80 -2.20 -5.42
CA LEU A 196 -3.23 -1.95 -5.62
C LEU A 196 -3.83 -2.84 -6.71
N LEU A 197 -3.10 -3.08 -7.81
CA LEU A 197 -3.52 -4.02 -8.85
C LEU A 197 -3.64 -5.43 -8.29
N TRP A 198 -2.72 -5.85 -7.43
CA TRP A 198 -2.81 -7.12 -6.73
C TRP A 198 -4.02 -7.18 -5.79
N MET A 199 -4.20 -6.16 -4.96
CA MET A 199 -5.36 -6.08 -4.07
C MET A 199 -6.67 -6.13 -4.84
N LEU A 200 -6.77 -5.43 -5.97
CA LEU A 200 -7.95 -5.40 -6.83
C LEU A 200 -8.23 -6.78 -7.44
N LEU A 201 -7.19 -7.45 -7.96
CA LEU A 201 -7.30 -8.80 -8.53
C LEU A 201 -7.83 -9.80 -7.49
N VAL A 202 -7.27 -9.78 -6.28
CA VAL A 202 -7.69 -10.66 -5.18
C VAL A 202 -9.10 -10.32 -4.73
N ALA A 203 -9.42 -9.03 -4.54
CA ALA A 203 -10.74 -8.59 -4.10
C ALA A 203 -11.84 -9.00 -5.10
N LEU A 204 -11.59 -8.86 -6.40
CA LEU A 204 -12.50 -9.32 -7.45
C LEU A 204 -12.72 -10.84 -7.40
N LYS A 205 -11.66 -11.63 -7.15
CA LYS A 205 -11.77 -13.09 -7.02
C LYS A 205 -12.61 -13.47 -5.79
N VAL A 206 -12.39 -12.82 -4.65
CA VAL A 206 -13.20 -13.03 -3.42
C VAL A 206 -14.66 -12.68 -3.68
N ALA A 207 -14.93 -11.52 -4.28
CA ALA A 207 -16.29 -11.08 -4.58
C ALA A 207 -17.04 -12.07 -5.50
N ARG A 208 -16.37 -12.60 -6.54
CA ARG A 208 -16.96 -13.59 -7.48
C ARG A 208 -17.25 -14.95 -6.87
N LYS A 209 -16.45 -15.42 -5.90
CA LYS A 209 -16.73 -16.70 -5.20
C LYS A 209 -17.97 -16.66 -4.30
N SER A 210 -18.58 -15.47 -4.15
CA SER A 210 -19.64 -15.18 -3.18
C SER A 210 -21.02 -15.03 -3.79
N THR A 211 -21.06 -14.93 -5.11
CA THR A 211 -22.25 -14.85 -5.96
C THR A 211 -22.61 -16.24 -6.42
#